data_AF-A0A524B775-F1
#
_entry.id   AF-A0A524B775-F1
#
_cell.length_a   1.000
_cell.length_b   1.000
_cell.length_c   1.000
_cell.angle_alpha   90.00
_cell.angle_beta   90.00
_cell.angle_gamma   90.00
#
_symmetry.space_group_name_H-M   'P 1'
#
loop_
_entity.id
_entity.type
_entity.pdbx_description
1 polymer ?
#
loop_
_entity_poly.entity_id
_entity_poly.type
_entity_poly.pdbx_seq_one_letter_code
_entity_poly.pdbx_strand_id
1 'polypeptide(L)'
;MAARVRIPLGVPVTIASVGLTTGVVAEGKRSFWLHQAAEYVVGGALVATGLQSPEPLVPTVIGALIALNTACADGPLGAFRRVSRRLHRVLDWLVLAVAIAASAAPNLDEATRIVMIMIVIVFAVVVWRTDYSPKQPRSVPSNPSRADDLGRQAGRLAGRAAGRARDKWRQSR
;
A
#
# COMPACT_ATOMS: atom_id res chain seq x y z
N MET A 1 21.48 34.58 -51.35
CA MET A 1 22.56 33.76 -51.90
C MET A 1 23.60 33.54 -50.81
N ALA A 2 23.67 32.34 -50.23
CA ALA A 2 24.76 31.90 -49.35
C ALA A 2 24.74 30.36 -49.26
N ALA A 3 25.92 29.77 -49.20
CA ALA A 3 26.26 28.46 -49.74
C ALA A 3 25.83 27.25 -48.89
N ARG A 4 25.44 26.17 -49.56
CA ARG A 4 25.40 24.81 -49.00
C ARG A 4 26.84 24.30 -48.86
N VAL A 5 27.32 24.14 -47.63
CA VAL A 5 28.51 23.33 -47.36
C VAL A 5 28.05 21.89 -47.11
N ARG A 6 28.45 21.00 -48.01
CA ARG A 6 28.19 19.57 -47.96
C ARG A 6 29.42 18.92 -47.31
N ILE A 7 29.29 18.43 -46.07
CA ILE A 7 30.32 17.60 -45.44
C ILE A 7 29.96 16.13 -45.74
N PRO A 8 30.78 15.39 -46.49
CA PRO A 8 30.64 13.94 -46.60
C PRO A 8 31.43 13.29 -45.46
N LEU A 9 30.81 12.30 -44.80
CA LEU A 9 31.39 11.04 -44.31
C LEU A 9 30.48 10.49 -43.20
N GLY A 10 29.82 9.39 -43.51
CA GLY A 10 28.84 8.73 -42.67
C GLY A 10 29.48 7.91 -41.56
N VAL A 11 29.67 8.53 -40.40
CA VAL A 11 29.82 7.82 -39.13
C VAL A 11 28.69 8.29 -38.20
N PRO A 12 27.76 7.41 -37.80
CA PRO A 12 26.83 7.76 -36.74
C PRO A 12 27.61 7.89 -35.44
N VAL A 13 27.89 9.13 -35.02
CA VAL A 13 28.33 9.40 -33.65
C VAL A 13 27.10 9.22 -32.75
N THR A 14 26.92 8.01 -32.24
CA THR A 14 25.99 7.75 -31.14
C THR A 14 26.54 8.45 -29.90
N ILE A 15 26.06 9.66 -29.64
CA ILE A 15 26.20 10.29 -28.33
C ILE A 15 25.41 9.41 -27.37
N ALA A 16 26.11 8.53 -26.66
CA ALA A 16 25.56 7.84 -25.51
C ALA A 16 25.16 8.91 -24.50
N SER A 17 23.87 9.26 -24.48
CA SER A 17 23.28 9.93 -23.34
C SER A 17 23.55 9.04 -22.14
N VAL A 18 24.49 9.46 -21.30
CA VAL A 18 24.68 8.94 -19.96
C VAL A 18 23.35 9.20 -19.26
N GLY A 19 22.46 8.21 -19.34
CA GLY A 19 21.28 8.12 -18.54
C GLY A 19 21.75 8.01 -17.11
N LEU A 20 21.93 9.17 -16.47
CA LEU A 20 21.92 9.28 -15.03
C LEU A 20 20.57 8.71 -14.61
N THR A 21 20.53 7.42 -14.30
CA THR A 21 19.41 6.79 -13.61
C THR A 21 19.44 7.35 -12.19
N THR A 22 19.04 8.61 -12.05
CA THR A 22 18.41 9.06 -10.83
C THR A 22 17.23 8.11 -10.67
N GLY A 23 17.36 7.19 -9.72
CA GLY A 23 16.26 6.35 -9.31
C GLY A 23 15.15 7.29 -8.91
N VAL A 24 14.24 7.56 -9.83
CA VAL A 24 12.88 7.97 -9.49
C VAL A 24 12.39 6.78 -8.70
N VAL A 25 12.53 6.86 -7.37
CA VAL A 25 11.78 6.02 -6.45
C VAL A 25 10.36 6.27 -6.86
N ALA A 26 9.77 5.35 -7.63
CA ALA A 26 8.37 5.43 -7.98
C ALA A 26 7.65 5.57 -6.65
N GLU A 27 6.99 6.71 -6.43
CA GLU A 27 6.28 7.01 -5.19
C GLU A 27 5.07 6.07 -5.14
N GLY A 28 5.34 4.80 -4.81
CA GLY A 28 4.37 3.73 -4.81
C GLY A 28 3.44 3.97 -3.63
N LYS A 29 2.20 4.34 -3.93
CA LYS A 29 1.12 4.39 -2.94
C LYS A 29 1.08 3.06 -2.16
N ARG A 30 0.94 3.16 -0.84
CA ARG A 30 1.04 1.99 0.06
C ARG A 30 -0.08 0.99 -0.23
N SER A 31 0.23 -0.30 -0.10
CA SER A 31 -0.73 -1.37 -0.33
C SER A 31 -1.89 -1.29 0.66
N PHE A 32 -3.11 -1.62 0.20
CA PHE A 32 -4.34 -1.52 0.99
C PHE A 32 -4.32 -2.26 2.34
N TRP A 33 -3.54 -3.35 2.46
CA TRP A 33 -3.37 -4.05 3.73
C TRP A 33 -2.63 -3.22 4.79
N LEU A 34 -1.59 -2.48 4.38
CA LEU A 34 -0.86 -1.58 5.28
C LEU A 34 -1.74 -0.43 5.76
N HIS A 35 -2.65 0.04 4.90
CA HIS A 35 -3.66 1.00 5.28
C HIS A 35 -4.56 0.43 6.38
N GLN A 36 -5.17 -0.75 6.19
CA GLN A 36 -6.00 -1.38 7.22
C GLN A 36 -5.26 -1.61 8.54
N ALA A 37 -4.01 -2.05 8.50
CA ALA A 37 -3.20 -2.21 9.70
C ALA A 37 -2.99 -0.88 10.43
N ALA A 38 -2.68 0.18 9.69
CA ALA A 38 -2.50 1.51 10.25
C ALA A 38 -3.80 2.07 10.84
N GLU A 39 -4.95 1.84 10.21
CA GLU A 39 -6.24 2.28 10.75
C GLU A 39 -6.61 1.58 12.06
N TYR A 40 -6.33 0.28 12.20
CA TYR A 40 -6.53 -0.39 13.49
C TYR A 40 -5.62 0.17 14.59
N VAL A 41 -4.36 0.49 14.27
CA VAL A 41 -3.43 1.11 15.23
C VAL A 41 -3.95 2.50 15.62
N VAL A 42 -4.35 3.32 14.66
CA VAL A 42 -4.91 4.66 14.89
C VAL A 42 -6.21 4.59 15.70
N GLY A 43 -7.15 3.73 15.31
CA GLY A 43 -8.42 3.55 15.99
C GLY A 43 -8.23 3.02 17.42
N GLY A 44 -7.37 2.01 17.58
CA GLY A 44 -7.02 1.47 18.89
C GLY A 44 -6.31 2.49 19.78
N ALA A 45 -5.42 3.30 19.23
CA ALA A 45 -4.75 4.38 19.96
C ALA A 45 -5.76 5.42 20.46
N LEU A 46 -6.71 5.85 19.62
CA LEU A 46 -7.76 6.80 20.02
C LEU A 46 -8.70 6.23 21.09
N VAL A 47 -9.09 4.95 20.98
CA VAL A 47 -9.85 4.28 22.04
C VAL A 47 -9.06 4.27 23.34
N ALA A 48 -7.78 3.90 23.31
CA ALA A 48 -6.93 3.90 24.50
C ALA A 48 -6.77 5.31 25.09
N THR A 49 -6.62 6.35 24.26
CA THR A 49 -6.62 7.75 24.71
C THR A 49 -7.93 8.10 25.41
N GLY A 50 -9.08 7.70 24.86
CA GLY A 50 -10.36 7.93 25.50
C GLY A 50 -10.49 7.25 26.86
N LEU A 51 -10.05 6.00 26.98
CA LEU A 51 -10.05 5.27 28.26
C LEU A 51 -9.13 5.89 29.33
N GLN A 52 -8.18 6.73 28.93
CA GLN A 52 -7.25 7.43 29.83
C GLN A 52 -7.65 8.90 30.07
N SER A 53 -8.63 9.42 29.33
CA SER A 53 -9.07 10.80 29.38
C SER A 53 -10.22 10.99 30.38
N PRO A 54 -10.29 12.14 31.08
CA PRO A 54 -11.48 12.53 31.84
C PRO A 54 -12.74 12.63 30.98
N GLU A 55 -12.58 12.90 29.67
CA GLU A 55 -13.65 13.08 28.69
C GLU A 55 -13.57 11.97 27.64
N PRO A 56 -13.96 10.72 28.00
CA PRO A 56 -13.66 9.53 27.22
C PRO A 56 -14.46 9.45 25.91
N LEU A 57 -15.62 10.11 25.86
CA LEU A 57 -16.64 9.85 24.85
C LEU A 57 -16.15 10.19 23.44
N VAL A 58 -15.59 11.38 23.25
CA VAL A 58 -15.16 11.86 21.93
C VAL A 58 -14.04 10.98 21.34
N PRO A 59 -12.86 10.84 21.96
CA PRO A 59 -11.78 10.00 21.43
C PRO A 59 -12.18 8.52 21.28
N THR A 60 -12.98 7.97 22.21
CA THR A 60 -13.44 6.57 22.12
C THR A 60 -14.36 6.35 20.93
N VAL A 61 -15.34 7.23 20.71
CA VAL A 61 -16.28 7.10 19.58
C VAL A 61 -15.54 7.26 18.26
N ILE A 62 -14.63 8.23 18.13
CA ILE A 62 -13.84 8.40 16.90
C ILE A 62 -12.94 7.19 16.65
N GLY A 63 -12.24 6.70 17.68
CA GLY A 63 -11.41 5.51 17.56
C GLY A 63 -12.20 4.25 17.17
N ALA A 64 -13.39 4.07 17.76
CA ALA A 64 -14.30 2.99 17.42
C ALA A 64 -14.82 3.11 15.98
N LEU A 65 -15.18 4.31 15.53
CA LEU A 65 -15.61 4.55 14.15
C LEU A 65 -14.53 4.18 13.14
N ILE A 66 -13.26 4.56 13.39
CA ILE A 66 -12.12 4.18 12.54
C ILE A 66 -11.99 2.64 12.51
N ALA A 67 -11.95 1.99 13.68
CA ALA A 67 -11.78 0.53 13.75
C ALA A 67 -12.95 -0.23 13.09
N LEU A 68 -14.19 0.23 13.26
CA LEU A 68 -15.38 -0.36 12.64
C LEU A 68 -15.37 -0.20 11.12
N ASN A 69 -14.99 0.99 10.63
CA ASN A 69 -14.84 1.24 9.21
C ASN A 69 -13.82 0.26 8.59
N THR A 70 -12.63 0.12 9.20
CA THR A 70 -11.60 -0.85 8.80
C THR A 70 -12.09 -2.30 8.85
N ALA A 71 -12.82 -2.67 9.90
CA ALA A 71 -13.38 -4.01 10.07
C ALA A 71 -14.41 -4.37 9.01
N CYS A 72 -15.13 -3.38 8.46
CA CYS A 72 -16.12 -3.60 7.41
C CYS A 72 -15.51 -3.70 6.01
N ALA A 73 -14.27 -3.24 5.82
CA ALA A 73 -13.62 -3.11 4.52
C ALA A 73 -13.27 -4.46 3.86
N ASP A 74 -13.40 -4.51 2.54
CA ASP A 74 -13.01 -5.66 1.71
C ASP A 74 -11.48 -5.75 1.54
N GLY A 75 -10.83 -6.29 2.58
CA GLY A 75 -9.37 -6.49 2.64
C GLY A 75 -8.94 -7.71 3.46
N PRO A 76 -7.63 -7.96 3.56
CA PRO A 76 -7.12 -9.11 4.30
C PRO A 76 -7.32 -9.01 5.81
N LEU A 77 -7.48 -7.79 6.36
CA LEU A 77 -7.75 -7.55 7.79
C LEU A 77 -9.20 -7.13 8.08
N GLY A 78 -10.09 -7.20 7.08
CA GLY A 78 -11.51 -6.92 7.27
C GLY A 78 -12.21 -8.10 7.94
N ALA A 79 -12.94 -7.84 9.02
CA ALA A 79 -13.72 -8.85 9.75
C ALA A 79 -15.04 -9.19 9.04
N PHE A 80 -15.74 -8.19 8.49
CA PHE A 80 -17.09 -8.36 7.95
C PHE A 80 -17.16 -8.32 6.42
N ARG A 81 -16.12 -7.83 5.72
CA ARG A 81 -16.00 -7.82 4.25
C ARG A 81 -17.32 -7.46 3.54
N ARG A 82 -17.94 -6.36 3.98
CA ARG A 82 -19.20 -5.85 3.42
C ARG A 82 -18.98 -4.61 2.55
N VAL A 83 -17.91 -3.87 2.78
CA VAL A 83 -17.69 -2.55 2.21
C VAL A 83 -16.61 -2.61 1.13
N SER A 84 -17.01 -2.32 -0.11
CA SER A 84 -16.08 -2.24 -1.24
C SER A 84 -15.01 -1.16 -1.03
N ARG A 85 -13.83 -1.34 -1.62
CA ARG A 85 -12.70 -0.39 -1.51
C ARG A 85 -13.05 1.05 -1.89
N ARG A 86 -13.98 1.25 -2.82
CA ARG A 86 -14.43 2.59 -3.23
C ARG A 86 -15.24 3.25 -2.13
N LEU A 87 -16.15 2.50 -1.50
CA LEU A 87 -16.95 3.00 -0.40
C LEU A 87 -16.10 3.24 0.84
N HIS A 88 -15.17 2.33 1.17
CA HIS A 88 -14.20 2.52 2.26
C HIS A 88 -13.44 3.83 2.11
N ARG A 89 -12.91 4.12 0.92
CA ARG A 89 -12.22 5.39 0.63
C ARG A 89 -13.08 6.62 0.95
N VAL A 90 -14.37 6.59 0.62
CA VAL A 90 -15.28 7.71 0.92
C VAL A 90 -15.50 7.83 2.43
N LEU A 91 -15.68 6.69 3.11
CA LEU A 91 -15.83 6.64 4.55
C LEU A 91 -14.56 7.11 5.27
N ASP A 92 -13.36 6.82 4.77
CA ASP A 92 -12.10 7.30 5.36
C ASP A 92 -12.03 8.82 5.37
N TRP A 93 -12.38 9.45 4.24
CA TRP A 93 -12.44 10.91 4.15
C TRP A 93 -13.51 11.50 5.06
N LEU A 94 -14.67 10.84 5.17
CA LEU A 94 -15.75 11.27 6.06
C LEU A 94 -15.30 11.17 7.53
N VAL A 95 -14.75 10.03 7.93
CA VAL A 95 -14.25 9.80 9.29
C VAL A 95 -13.10 10.75 9.62
N LEU A 96 -12.20 11.02 8.66
CA LEU A 96 -11.14 12.02 8.82
C LEU A 96 -11.72 13.42 9.06
N ALA A 97 -12.70 13.85 8.27
CA ALA A 97 -13.35 15.15 8.45
C ALA A 97 -14.05 15.25 9.81
N VAL A 98 -14.74 14.20 10.23
CA VAL A 98 -15.38 14.12 11.55
C VAL A 98 -14.32 14.15 12.66
N ALA A 99 -13.20 13.46 12.52
CA ALA A 99 -12.13 13.45 13.51
C ALA A 99 -11.43 14.81 13.64
N ILE A 100 -11.26 15.55 12.54
CA ILE A 100 -10.78 16.93 12.54
C ILE A 100 -11.76 17.82 13.31
N ALA A 101 -13.05 17.74 13.00
CA ALA A 101 -14.07 18.52 13.70
C ALA A 101 -14.15 18.16 15.19
N ALA A 102 -14.09 16.87 15.52
CA ALA A 102 -14.09 16.37 16.89
C ALA A 102 -12.88 16.87 17.69
N SER A 103 -11.72 17.02 17.05
CA SER A 103 -10.52 17.57 17.69
C SER A 103 -10.67 19.06 18.07
N ALA A 104 -11.62 19.78 17.46
CA ALA A 104 -11.95 21.14 17.81
C ALA A 104 -13.08 21.25 18.85
N ALA A 105 -13.54 20.14 19.43
CA ALA A 105 -14.65 20.14 20.36
C ALA A 105 -14.28 20.89 21.67
N PRO A 106 -15.18 21.75 22.19
CA PRO A 106 -14.89 22.61 23.34
C PRO A 106 -14.78 21.84 24.66
N ASN A 107 -15.35 20.64 24.72
CA ASN A 107 -15.37 19.78 25.91
C ASN A 107 -14.15 18.85 26.03
N LEU A 108 -13.13 18.99 25.19
CA LEU A 108 -11.89 18.23 25.30
C LEU A 108 -10.89 18.95 26.22
N ASP A 109 -10.27 18.20 27.14
CA ASP A 109 -9.09 18.68 27.85
C ASP A 109 -7.92 18.91 26.87
N GLU A 110 -7.01 19.82 27.24
CA GLU A 110 -5.94 20.28 26.35
C GLU A 110 -4.97 19.15 25.97
N ALA A 111 -4.69 18.22 26.88
CA ALA A 111 -3.78 17.11 26.63
C ALA A 111 -4.39 16.10 25.64
N THR A 112 -5.64 15.69 25.86
CA THR A 112 -6.40 14.83 24.95
C THR A 112 -6.56 15.48 23.58
N ARG A 113 -6.82 16.79 23.54
CA ARG A 113 -6.90 17.54 22.28
C ARG A 113 -5.60 17.46 21.48
N ILE A 114 -4.46 17.71 22.11
CA ILE A 114 -3.15 17.63 21.44
C ILE A 114 -2.91 16.21 20.92
N VAL A 115 -3.18 15.18 21.72
CA VAL A 115 -3.03 13.78 21.31
C VAL A 115 -3.96 13.45 20.14
N MET A 116 -5.23 13.86 20.19
CA MET A 116 -6.18 13.69 19.10
C MET A 116 -5.69 14.34 17.81
N ILE A 117 -5.21 15.60 17.86
CA ILE A 117 -4.67 16.31 16.70
C ILE A 117 -3.49 15.52 16.10
N MET A 118 -2.56 15.04 16.92
CA MET A 118 -1.42 14.25 16.46
C MET A 118 -1.87 12.94 15.77
N ILE A 119 -2.83 12.22 16.36
CA ILE A 119 -3.36 10.99 15.77
C ILE A 119 -4.13 11.29 14.47
N VAL A 120 -4.90 12.36 14.41
CA VAL A 120 -5.63 12.80 13.21
C VAL A 120 -4.67 13.14 12.07
N ILE A 121 -3.53 13.78 12.36
CA ILE A 121 -2.49 14.02 11.37
C ILE A 121 -1.94 12.69 10.82
N VAL A 122 -1.63 11.74 11.69
CA VAL A 122 -1.19 10.39 11.27
C VAL A 122 -2.25 9.72 10.40
N PHE A 123 -3.52 9.79 10.80
CA PHE A 123 -4.64 9.24 10.04
C PHE A 123 -4.77 9.90 8.66
N ALA A 124 -4.66 11.23 8.58
CA ALA A 124 -4.67 11.97 7.31
C ALA A 124 -3.56 11.50 6.36
N VAL A 125 -2.34 11.29 6.88
CA VAL A 125 -1.22 10.76 6.09
C VAL A 125 -1.51 9.35 5.59
N VAL A 126 -2.11 8.49 6.43
CA VAL A 126 -2.52 7.13 6.05
C VAL A 126 -3.55 7.17 4.93
N VAL A 127 -4.60 7.97 5.07
CA VAL A 127 -5.67 8.09 4.05
C VAL A 127 -5.13 8.65 2.74
N TRP A 128 -4.25 9.67 2.79
CA TRP A 128 -3.64 10.29 1.61
C TRP A 128 -2.73 9.32 0.84
N ARG A 129 -1.82 8.62 1.54
CA ARG A 129 -0.78 7.78 0.92
C ARG A 129 -1.26 6.41 0.44
N THR A 130 -2.55 6.10 0.57
CA THR A 130 -3.09 4.76 0.28
C THR A 130 -3.48 4.58 -1.19
N ASP A 131 -3.11 3.41 -1.74
CA ASP A 131 -3.63 2.97 -3.03
C ASP A 131 -4.92 2.17 -2.86
N TYR A 132 -6.05 2.77 -3.26
CA TYR A 132 -7.35 2.11 -3.27
C TYR A 132 -7.62 1.33 -4.55
N SER A 133 -6.64 1.21 -5.45
CA SER A 133 -6.80 0.46 -6.70
C SER A 133 -7.25 -0.97 -6.40
N PRO A 134 -8.29 -1.47 -7.09
CA PRO A 134 -8.64 -2.88 -7.02
C PRO A 134 -7.41 -3.70 -7.41
N LYS A 135 -7.13 -4.78 -6.67
CA LYS A 135 -6.07 -5.70 -7.07
C LYS A 135 -6.47 -6.23 -8.45
N GLN A 136 -5.73 -5.86 -9.51
CA GLN A 136 -6.00 -6.42 -10.84
C GLN A 136 -5.99 -7.95 -10.67
N PRO A 137 -7.02 -8.67 -11.17
CA PRO A 137 -6.96 -10.11 -11.25
C PRO A 137 -5.63 -10.43 -11.89
N ARG A 138 -4.82 -11.27 -11.22
CA ARG A 138 -3.52 -11.69 -11.76
C ARG A 138 -3.79 -12.13 -13.18
N SER A 139 -3.30 -11.38 -14.16
CA SER A 139 -3.56 -11.69 -15.56
C SER A 139 -3.00 -13.08 -15.78
N VAL A 140 -3.90 -14.04 -15.98
CA VAL A 140 -3.52 -15.31 -16.59
C VAL A 140 -2.83 -14.90 -17.87
N PRO A 141 -1.56 -15.29 -18.10
CA PRO A 141 -0.85 -14.87 -19.29
C PRO A 141 -1.72 -15.16 -20.51
N SER A 142 -2.15 -14.13 -21.23
CA SER A 142 -2.99 -14.26 -22.43
C SER A 142 -2.29 -14.99 -23.57
N ASN A 143 -1.01 -15.33 -23.37
CA ASN A 143 -0.22 -16.17 -24.25
C ASN A 143 0.01 -17.53 -23.56
N PRO A 144 -0.76 -18.57 -23.94
CA PRO A 144 -0.59 -19.94 -23.45
C PRO A 144 0.85 -20.42 -23.57
N SER A 145 1.53 -20.07 -24.68
CA SER A 145 2.90 -20.48 -24.96
C SER A 145 3.90 -19.97 -23.91
N ARG A 146 3.71 -18.76 -23.39
CA ARG A 146 4.61 -18.19 -22.36
C ARG A 146 4.40 -18.87 -21.00
N ALA A 147 3.16 -19.26 -20.69
CA ALA A 147 2.85 -20.03 -19.49
C ALA A 147 3.41 -21.46 -19.58
N ASP A 148 3.30 -22.10 -20.75
CA ASP A 148 3.85 -23.43 -21.01
C ASP A 148 5.39 -23.46 -20.93
N ASP A 149 6.05 -22.44 -21.46
CA ASP A 149 7.52 -22.34 -21.42
C ASP A 149 8.03 -22.10 -19.99
N LEU A 150 7.33 -21.27 -19.21
CA LEU A 150 7.59 -21.10 -17.78
C LEU A 150 7.33 -22.40 -17.00
N GLY A 151 6.24 -23.11 -17.30
CA GLY A 151 5.91 -24.40 -16.70
C GLY A 151 6.98 -25.46 -16.99
N ARG A 152 7.45 -25.55 -18.23
CA ARG A 152 8.54 -26.46 -18.63
C ARG A 152 9.87 -26.10 -17.99
N GLN A 153 10.19 -24.81 -17.85
CA GLN A 153 11.39 -24.37 -17.15
C GLN A 153 11.32 -24.70 -15.65
N ALA A 154 10.18 -24.44 -15.01
CA ALA A 154 9.94 -24.79 -13.62
C ALA A 154 10.01 -26.31 -13.38
N GLY A 155 9.42 -27.12 -14.27
CA GLY A 155 9.47 -28.58 -14.19
C GLY A 155 10.89 -29.14 -14.31
N ARG A 156 11.73 -28.58 -15.18
CA ARG A 156 13.15 -28.96 -15.29
C ARG A 156 13.95 -28.62 -14.04
N LEU A 157 13.68 -27.48 -13.43
CA LEU A 157 14.33 -27.07 -12.18
C LEU A 157 13.89 -27.97 -11.00
N ALA A 158 12.60 -28.24 -10.89
CA ALA A 158 12.05 -29.13 -9.86
C ALA A 158 12.61 -30.56 -10.01
N GLY A 159 12.66 -31.10 -11.23
CA GLY A 159 13.23 -32.41 -11.51
C GLY A 159 14.71 -32.52 -11.14
N ARG A 160 15.50 -31.47 -11.43
CA ARG A 160 16.92 -31.40 -11.02
C ARG A 160 17.10 -31.33 -9.50
N ALA A 161 16.24 -30.58 -8.81
CA ALA A 161 16.29 -30.49 -7.36
C ALA A 161 15.91 -31.84 -6.71
N ALA A 162 14.85 -32.49 -7.20
CA ALA A 162 14.42 -33.80 -6.71
C ALA A 162 15.48 -34.89 -6.96
N GLY A 163 16.12 -34.89 -8.13
CA GLY A 163 17.24 -35.79 -8.44
C GLY A 163 18.40 -35.62 -7.46
N ARG A 164 18.87 -34.38 -7.25
CA ARG A 164 19.94 -34.08 -6.30
C ARG A 164 19.60 -34.48 -4.85
N ALA A 165 18.35 -34.28 -4.43
CA ALA A 165 17.90 -34.70 -3.12
C ALA A 165 17.93 -36.22 -2.99
N ARG A 166 17.44 -36.95 -3.99
CA ARG A 166 17.46 -38.42 -4.03
C ARG A 166 18.89 -38.97 -4.01
N ASP A 167 19.80 -38.35 -4.74
CA ASP A 167 21.19 -38.79 -4.83
C ASP A 167 21.92 -38.57 -3.50
N LYS A 168 21.68 -37.44 -2.81
CA LYS A 168 22.16 -37.22 -1.43
C LYS A 168 21.66 -38.29 -0.47
N TRP A 169 20.37 -38.64 -0.53
CA TRP A 169 19.79 -39.69 0.32
C TRP A 169 20.42 -41.08 0.07
N ARG A 170 20.80 -41.38 -1.17
CA ARG A 170 21.47 -42.64 -1.53
C ARG A 170 22.92 -42.71 -1.06
N GLN A 171 23.63 -41.58 -1.02
CA GLN A 171 25.01 -41.52 -0.52
C GLN A 171 25.12 -41.55 1.01
N SER A 172 23.99 -41.38 1.71
CA SER A 172 23.93 -41.35 3.19
C SER A 172 23.58 -42.72 3.81
N ARG A 173 23.43 -43.76 2.99
CA ARG A 173 23.29 -45.17 3.40
C ARG A 173 24.52 -45.95 2.98
#